data_AF-A0A2A8H5M0-F1
#
_entry.id   AF-A0A2A8H5M0-F1
#
_cell.length_a   1.000
_cell.length_b   1.000
_cell.length_c   1.000
_cell.angle_alpha   90.00
_cell.angle_beta   90.00
_cell.angle_gamma   90.00
#
_symmetry.space_group_name_H-M   'P 1'
#
loop_
_entity.id
_entity.type
_entity.pdbx_description
1 polymer ?
#
loop_
_entity_poly.entity_id
_entity_poly.type
_entity_poly.pdbx_seq_one_letter_code
_entity_poly.pdbx_strand_id
1 'polypeptide(L)' 'MELFRGKVVCPMCHGNGLIFKAKIKNENKILYICDECDATWERDTAIQISNFIELSSVLKRSNSVYSDVLNLGYDWYNNE' A
#
# COMPACT_ATOMS: atom_id res chain seq x y z
N MET A 1 -7.64 4.82 11.21
CA MET A 1 -7.75 4.55 9.77
C MET A 1 -9.14 4.96 9.34
N GLU A 2 -9.28 5.59 8.18
CA GLU A 2 -10.54 6.13 7.66
C GLU A 2 -10.92 5.41 6.36
N LEU A 3 -12.22 5.39 6.04
CA LEU A 3 -12.76 4.74 4.85
C LEU A 3 -13.56 5.73 4.00
N PHE A 4 -13.38 5.65 2.68
CA PHE A 4 -14.20 6.36 1.69
C PHE A 4 -14.83 5.34 0.75
N ARG A 5 -16.17 5.27 0.73
CA ARG A 5 -16.94 4.29 -0.07
C ARG A 5 -16.44 2.85 0.09
N GLY A 6 -16.10 2.46 1.33
CA GLY A 6 -15.61 1.12 1.67
C GLY A 6 -14.13 0.86 1.38
N LYS A 7 -13.38 1.85 0.89
CA LYS A 7 -11.95 1.74 0.58
C LYS A 7 -11.12 2.49 1.60
N VAL A 8 -9.91 2.01 1.85
CA VAL A 8 -9.00 2.63 2.83
C VAL A 8 -8.41 3.92 2.26
N VAL A 9 -8.55 5.02 3.00
CA VAL A 9 -7.97 6.30 2.60
C VAL A 9 -6.55 6.45 3.12
N CYS A 10 -5.71 7.12 2.35
CA CYS A 10 -4.32 7.37 2.70
C CYS A 10 -4.22 8.46 3.78
N PRO A 11 -3.63 8.17 4.96
CA PRO A 11 -3.44 9.18 6.00
C PRO A 11 -2.35 10.21 5.62
N MET A 12 -1.35 9.82 4.80
CA MET A 12 -0.29 10.72 4.34
C MET A 12 -0.81 11.80 3.41
N CYS A 13 -1.79 11.48 2.55
CA CYS A 13 -2.40 12.42 1.62
C CYS A 13 -3.53 13.23 2.24
N HIS A 14 -3.75 13.12 3.56
CA HIS A 14 -4.92 13.68 4.24
C HIS A 14 -6.25 13.25 3.57
N GLY A 15 -6.34 11.99 3.14
CA GLY A 15 -7.54 11.41 2.54
C GLY A 15 -7.70 11.59 1.02
N ASN A 16 -6.78 12.29 0.34
CA ASN A 16 -6.89 12.49 -1.12
C ASN A 16 -6.57 11.24 -1.96
N GLY A 17 -5.78 10.31 -1.42
CA GLY A 17 -5.41 9.06 -2.08
C GLY A 17 -6.08 7.83 -1.46
N LEU A 18 -6.19 6.76 -2.23
CA LEU A 18 -6.70 5.47 -1.78
C LEU A 18 -5.58 4.44 -1.68
N ILE A 19 -5.72 3.53 -0.73
CA ILE A 19 -4.73 2.48 -0.50
C ILE A 19 -5.20 1.19 -1.18
N PHE A 20 -4.44 0.71 -2.16
CA PHE A 20 -4.64 -0.60 -2.78
C PHE A 20 -3.74 -1.67 -2.15
N LYS A 21 -4.21 -2.92 -2.18
CA LYS A 21 -3.41 -4.09 -1.83
C LYS A 21 -2.55 -4.44 -3.02
N ALA A 22 -1.28 -4.75 -2.77
CA ALA A 22 -0.31 -5.08 -3.79
C ALA A 22 0.51 -6.29 -3.40
N LYS A 23 1.12 -6.93 -4.40
CA LYS A 23 2.06 -8.04 -4.20
C LYS A 23 3.31 -7.83 -5.05
N ILE A 24 4.49 -8.02 -4.46
CA ILE A 24 5.74 -8.12 -5.24
C ILE A 24 5.84 -9.54 -5.82
N LYS A 25 5.92 -9.65 -7.15
CA LYS A 25 5.91 -10.95 -7.87
C LYS A 25 6.91 -11.96 -7.31
N ASN A 26 8.12 -11.52 -6.97
CA ASN A 26 9.24 -12.41 -6.64
C ASN A 26 9.32 -12.84 -5.17
N GLU A 27 8.62 -12.15 -4.26
CA GLU A 27 8.85 -12.33 -2.81
C GLU A 27 7.62 -12.83 -2.04
N ASN A 28 6.50 -13.07 -2.72
CA ASN A 28 5.20 -13.33 -2.07
C ASN A 28 4.82 -12.28 -1.00
N LYS A 29 5.44 -11.09 -1.03
CA LYS A 29 5.23 -10.02 -0.06
C LYS A 29 4.00 -9.21 -0.41
N ILE A 30 3.08 -9.09 0.55
CA ILE A 30 1.91 -8.22 0.44
C ILE A 30 2.26 -6.84 0.99
N LEU A 31 1.85 -5.81 0.24
CA LEU A 31 2.01 -4.41 0.58
C LEU A 31 0.66 -3.70 0.46
N TYR A 32 0.54 -2.57 1.13
CA TYR A 32 -0.56 -1.63 0.97
C TYR A 32 0.02 -0.30 0.50
N ILE A 33 -0.40 0.17 -0.68
CA ILE A 33 0.24 1.29 -1.37
C ILE A 33 -0.80 2.36 -1.67
N CYS A 34 -0.46 3.63 -1.42
CA CYS A 34 -1.24 4.77 -1.85
C CYS A 34 -1.10 5.00 -3.36
N ASP A 35 -2.20 5.20 -4.07
CA ASP A 35 -2.22 5.48 -5.52
C ASP A 35 -1.76 6.91 -5.91
N GLU A 36 -1.71 7.84 -4.94
CA GLU A 36 -1.32 9.24 -5.18
C GLU A 36 0.12 9.57 -4.77
N CYS A 37 0.62 8.99 -3.67
CA CYS A 37 1.92 9.40 -3.08
C CYS A 37 2.92 8.28 -2.84
N ASP A 38 2.61 7.05 -3.28
CA ASP A 38 3.46 5.86 -3.11
C ASP A 38 3.81 5.50 -1.65
N ALA A 39 3.16 6.13 -0.66
CA ALA A 39 3.28 5.73 0.73
C ALA A 39 2.85 4.26 0.87
N THR A 40 3.71 3.48 1.50
CA THR A 40 3.61 2.02 1.54
C THR A 40 3.62 1.52 2.98
N TRP A 41 2.75 0.55 3.27
CA TRP A 41 2.70 -0.18 4.54
C TRP A 41 2.83 -1.68 4.29
N GLU A 42 3.40 -2.38 5.25
CA GLU A 42 3.52 -3.85 5.22
C GLU A 42 2.23 -4.49 5.76
N ARG A 43 1.97 -5.75 5.41
CA ARG A 43 0.72 -6.43 5.78
C ARG A 43 0.40 -6.38 7.27
N ASP A 44 1.42 -6.57 8.11
CA ASP A 44 1.27 -6.72 9.55
C ASP A 44 1.46 -5.40 10.31
N THR A 45 1.49 -4.25 9.61
CA THR A 45 1.60 -2.94 10.23
C THR A 45 0.31 -2.14 10.10
N ALA A 46 -0.10 -1.49 11.19
CA ALA A 46 -1.26 -0.60 11.15
C ALA A 46 -0.98 0.58 10.19
N ILE A 47 -1.94 0.93 9.34
CA ILE A 47 -1.80 2.08 8.44
C ILE A 47 -1.90 3.37 9.24
N GLN A 48 -0.77 4.04 9.43
CA GLN A 48 -0.64 5.29 10.16
C GLN A 48 0.30 6.27 9.44
N ILE A 49 0.13 7.57 9.72
CA ILE A 49 0.97 8.62 9.15
C ILE A 49 2.43 8.53 9.65
N SER A 50 2.66 7.89 10.80
CA SER A 50 3.97 7.83 11.47
C SER A 50 4.85 6.66 11.05
N ASN A 51 4.33 5.71 10.26
CA ASN A 51 5.03 4.45 9.97
C ASN A 51 5.00 4.03 8.49
N PHE A 52 4.67 4.93 7.59
CA PHE A 52 4.78 4.66 6.16
C PHE A 52 6.25 4.55 5.73
N ILE A 53 6.48 3.82 4.65
CA ILE A 53 7.77 3.73 3.96
C ILE A 53 7.54 4.15 2.51
N GLU A 54 8.55 4.75 1.87
CA GLU A 54 8.49 5.02 0.43
C GLU A 54 8.54 3.71 -0.37
N LEU A 55 7.66 3.56 -1.37
CA LEU A 55 7.65 2.39 -2.26
C LEU A 55 9.03 2.13 -2.89
N SER A 56 9.72 3.19 -3.32
CA SER A 56 11.06 3.10 -3.90
C SER A 56 12.08 2.41 -2.97
N SER A 57 12.00 2.70 -1.67
CA SER A 57 12.83 2.06 -0.65
C SER A 57 12.48 0.59 -0.45
N VAL A 58 11.19 0.24 -0.54
CA VAL A 58 10.73 -1.16 -0.49
C VAL A 58 11.24 -1.93 -1.70
N LEU A 59 11.07 -1.39 -2.91
CA LEU A 59 11.51 -1.99 -4.17
C LEU A 59 13.03 -2.18 -4.22
N LYS A 60 13.80 -1.21 -3.72
CA LYS A 60 15.26 -1.33 -3.63
C LYS A 60 15.68 -2.46 -2.70
N ARG A 61 15.00 -2.65 -1.56
CA ARG A 61 15.28 -3.75 -0.61
C ARG A 61 14.93 -5.12 -1.20
N SER A 62 13.89 -5.19 -2.02
CA SER A 62 13.43 -6.42 -2.67
C SER A 62 14.07 -6.69 -4.04
N ASN A 63 15.08 -5.89 -4.43
CA ASN A 63 15.69 -5.92 -5.77
C ASN A 63 14.65 -6.01 -6.90
N SER A 64 13.56 -5.24 -6.76
CA SER A 64 12.41 -5.25 -7.66
C SER A 64 12.22 -3.87 -8.31
N VAL A 65 11.42 -3.83 -9.37
CA VAL A 65 11.00 -2.58 -10.01
C VAL A 65 9.48 -2.43 -9.95
N TYR A 66 8.97 -1.25 -10.30
CA TYR A 66 7.53 -0.97 -10.23
C TYR A 66 6.69 -1.96 -11.06
N SER A 67 7.19 -2.41 -12.22
CA SER A 67 6.51 -3.43 -13.05
C SER A 67 6.37 -4.81 -12.38
N ASP A 68 7.06 -5.03 -11.26
CA ASP A 68 6.94 -6.24 -10.44
C ASP A 68 5.87 -6.12 -9.37
N VAL A 69 5.28 -4.93 -9.19
CA VAL A 69 4.16 -4.68 -8.27
C VAL A 69 2.87 -5.07 -8.97
N LEU A 70 2.24 -6.14 -8.47
CA LEU A 70 0.91 -6.56 -8.89
C LEU A 70 -0.14 -5.85 -8.04
N ASN A 71 -0.97 -5.01 -8.65
CA ASN A 71 -2.13 -4.41 -8.00
C ASN A 71 -3.23 -5.47 -7.81
N LEU A 72 -3.63 -5.71 -6.56
CA LEU A 72 -4.66 -6.67 -6.17
C LEU A 72 -6.02 -6.00 -5.86
N GLY A 73 -6.14 -4.69 -6.08
CA GLY A 73 -7.37 -3.92 -5.90
C GLY A 73 -7.48 -3.19 -4.56
N TYR A 74 -8.58 -2.45 -4.42
CA TYR A 74 -8.85 -1.56 -3.28
C TYR A 74 -9.83 -2.16 -2.26
N ASP A 75 -10.56 -3.21 -2.64
CA ASP A 75 -11.63 -3.81 -1.85
C ASP A 75 -11.08 -4.94 -0.96
N TRP A 76 -10.03 -4.64 -0.20
CA TRP A 76 -9.32 -5.63 0.63
C TRP A 76 -9.65 -5.54 2.12
N TYR A 77 -10.07 -4.38 2.62
CA TYR A 77 -10.27 -4.17 4.06
C TYR A 77 -11.55 -4.78 4.62
N ASN A 78 -12.61 -4.91 3.81
CA ASN A 78 -13.89 -5.47 4.24
C ASN A 78 -14.03 -6.97 3.93
N ASN A 79 -13.00 -7.61 3.38
CA ASN A 79 -13.03 -9.00 2.87
C ASN A 79 -12.04 -9.94 3.59
N GLU A 80 -11.38 -9.50 4.65
CA GLU A 80 -10.47 -10.32 5.50
C GLU A 80 -11.00 -10.43 6.94
#